data_AF-A0A9E5AKB7-F1
#
_entry.id   AF-A0A9E5AKB7-F1
#
_cell.length_a   1.000
_cell.length_b   1.000
_cell.length_c   1.000
_cell.angle_alpha   90.00
_cell.angle_beta   90.00
_cell.angle_gamma   90.00
#
_symmetry.space_group_name_H-M   'P 1'
#
loop_
_entity.id
_entity.type
_entity.pdbx_description
1 polymer ?
#
loop_
_entity_poly.entity_id
_entity_poly.type
_entity_poly.pdbx_seq_one_letter_code
_entity_poly.pdbx_strand_id
1 'polypeptide(L)'
;DDPSVGQTNARYTLTFAKKGMPNSRSVQFFINYKDNSNLDGMGFTPFGKVTEGMDIVDKLNTEYGEGQPGGNGPNQMRVQSEGNRYLKAEFPNLDYIKSATIL
;
A
#
# COMPACT_ATOMS: atom_id res chain seq x y z
N ASP A 1 6.35 0.40 -17.86
CA ASP A 1 5.30 0.80 -16.91
C ASP A 1 3.95 0.75 -17.58
N ASP A 2 2.95 0.17 -16.90
CA ASP A 2 1.62 -0.01 -17.47
C ASP A 2 0.90 1.33 -17.56
N PRO A 3 0.31 1.67 -18.71
CA PRO A 3 -0.45 2.90 -18.87
C PRO A 3 -1.73 2.84 -18.02
N SER A 4 -2.06 3.90 -17.29
CA SER A 4 -3.27 4.02 -16.45
C SER A 4 -4.56 4.16 -17.25
N VAL A 5 -4.60 3.78 -18.53
CA VAL A 5 -5.67 4.16 -19.46
C VAL A 5 -7.00 3.55 -18.99
N GLY A 6 -7.92 4.42 -18.57
CA GLY A 6 -9.25 4.05 -18.08
C GLY A 6 -9.32 3.56 -16.64
N GLN A 7 -8.20 3.53 -15.91
CA GLN A 7 -8.14 3.13 -14.50
C GLN A 7 -7.74 4.32 -13.63
N THR A 8 -8.49 4.54 -12.55
CA THR A 8 -8.21 5.60 -11.58
C THR A 8 -7.93 5.00 -10.22
N ASN A 9 -7.05 5.64 -9.44
CA ASN A 9 -6.81 5.33 -8.03
C ASN A 9 -8.00 5.78 -7.16
N ALA A 10 -9.20 5.26 -7.48
CA ALA A 10 -10.41 5.45 -6.69
C ALA A 10 -10.29 4.70 -5.37
N ARG A 11 -11.12 5.09 -4.41
CA ARG A 11 -11.26 4.40 -3.12
C ARG A 11 -11.39 2.89 -3.33
N TYR A 12 -10.60 2.15 -2.57
CA TYR A 12 -10.53 0.69 -2.49
C TYR A 12 -9.89 -0.05 -3.65
N THR A 13 -9.27 0.67 -4.56
CA THR A 13 -8.39 0.06 -5.56
C THR A 13 -7.06 -0.35 -4.92
N LEU A 14 -6.46 -1.41 -5.46
CA LEU A 14 -5.14 -1.90 -5.10
C LEU A 14 -4.14 -1.49 -6.19
N THR A 15 -3.03 -0.91 -5.79
CA THR A 15 -2.02 -0.38 -6.71
C THR A 15 -0.61 -0.73 -6.24
N PHE A 16 0.25 -1.19 -7.15
CA PHE A 16 1.65 -1.43 -6.83
C PHE A 16 2.38 -0.13 -6.50
N ALA A 17 3.14 -0.14 -5.41
CA ALA A 17 4.06 0.93 -5.08
C ALA A 17 5.25 0.92 -6.06
N LYS A 18 5.79 2.10 -6.34
CA LYS A 18 6.98 2.28 -7.18
C LYS A 18 7.86 3.40 -6.64
N LYS A 19 9.10 3.46 -7.13
CA LYS A 19 9.99 4.61 -6.92
C LYS A 19 9.73 5.69 -7.99
N GLY A 20 10.33 6.86 -7.84
CA GLY A 20 10.26 7.96 -8.82
C GLY A 20 10.93 7.69 -10.18
N MET A 21 11.33 6.45 -10.46
CA MET A 21 12.02 6.03 -11.68
C MET A 21 11.18 4.99 -12.46
N PRO A 22 11.34 4.91 -13.80
CA PRO A 22 10.63 3.91 -14.61
C PRO A 22 10.90 2.47 -14.17
N ASN A 23 9.91 1.58 -14.35
CA ASN A 23 10.03 0.13 -14.13
C ASN A 23 10.55 -0.27 -12.73
N SER A 24 10.13 0.44 -11.69
CA SER A 24 10.62 0.28 -10.31
C SER A 24 9.62 -0.40 -9.35
N ARG A 25 8.55 -0.97 -9.89
CA ARG A 25 7.60 -1.78 -9.12
C ARG A 25 8.29 -3.04 -8.62
N SER A 26 7.85 -3.51 -7.46
CA SER A 26 8.33 -4.76 -6.86
C SER A 26 7.13 -5.56 -6.35
N VAL A 27 7.17 -6.03 -5.10
CA VAL A 27 6.11 -6.84 -4.47
C VAL A 27 5.22 -6.03 -3.53
N GLN A 28 5.50 -4.73 -3.36
CA GLN A 28 4.73 -3.87 -2.47
C GLN A 28 3.56 -3.23 -3.19
N PHE A 29 2.39 -3.24 -2.57
CA PHE A 29 1.19 -2.58 -3.05
C PHE A 29 0.46 -1.89 -1.88
N PHE A 30 -0.45 -0.98 -2.20
CA PHE A 30 -1.29 -0.28 -1.24
C PHE A 30 -2.77 -0.35 -1.64
N ILE A 31 -3.65 -0.11 -0.67
CA ILE A 31 -5.09 0.06 -0.88
C ILE A 31 -5.40 1.56 -0.78
N ASN A 32 -6.12 2.11 -1.74
CA ASN A 32 -6.56 3.50 -1.71
C ASN A 32 -7.68 3.69 -0.66
N TYR A 33 -7.44 4.45 0.42
CA TYR A 33 -8.48 4.73 1.44
C TYR A 33 -9.47 5.82 1.02
N LYS A 34 -9.11 6.57 -0.01
CA LYS A 34 -9.90 7.64 -0.63
C LYS A 34 -9.54 7.71 -2.12
N ASP A 35 -10.23 8.57 -2.86
CA ASP A 35 -9.86 8.85 -4.25
C ASP A 35 -8.53 9.63 -4.30
N ASN A 36 -7.53 9.04 -4.97
CA ASN A 36 -6.19 9.59 -5.14
C ASN A 36 -5.86 9.75 -6.64
N SER A 37 -6.74 10.42 -7.39
CA SER A 37 -6.60 10.61 -8.85
C SER A 37 -5.33 11.35 -9.28
N ASN A 38 -4.66 12.04 -8.36
CA ASN A 38 -3.34 12.62 -8.58
C ASN A 38 -2.27 11.57 -8.94
N LEU A 39 -2.47 10.31 -8.54
CA LEU A 39 -1.56 9.20 -8.84
C LEU A 39 -1.72 8.65 -10.26
N ASP A 40 -2.85 8.93 -10.92
CA ASP A 40 -3.20 8.34 -12.22
C ASP A 40 -2.21 8.78 -13.32
N GLY A 41 -1.84 10.06 -13.32
CA GLY A 41 -0.86 10.63 -14.24
C GLY A 41 0.60 10.31 -13.87
N MET A 42 0.84 9.73 -12.69
CA MET A 42 2.17 9.38 -12.20
C MET A 42 2.54 7.93 -12.52
N GLY A 43 1.68 7.22 -13.26
CA GLY A 43 1.88 5.83 -13.66
C GLY A 43 1.73 4.86 -12.49
N PHE A 44 0.91 5.18 -11.49
CA PHE A 44 0.46 4.26 -10.44
C PHE A 44 -0.83 3.58 -10.89
N THR A 45 -0.71 2.53 -11.68
CA THR A 45 -1.84 1.84 -12.30
C THR A 45 -2.46 0.82 -11.32
N PRO A 46 -3.75 0.96 -10.97
CA PRO A 46 -4.46 -0.05 -10.20
C PRO A 46 -4.50 -1.40 -10.91
N PHE A 47 -4.38 -2.49 -10.13
CA PHE A 47 -4.45 -3.86 -10.64
C PHE A 47 -5.62 -4.67 -10.04
N GLY A 48 -6.28 -4.14 -9.02
CA GLY A 48 -7.38 -4.81 -8.34
C GLY A 48 -8.27 -3.83 -7.58
N LYS A 49 -9.37 -4.34 -7.04
CA LYS A 49 -10.27 -3.60 -6.18
C LYS A 49 -10.81 -4.54 -5.11
N VAL A 50 -10.97 -4.03 -3.90
CA VAL A 50 -11.69 -4.76 -2.86
C VAL A 50 -13.18 -4.83 -3.24
N THR A 51 -13.71 -6.04 -3.33
CA THR A 51 -15.12 -6.29 -3.70
C THR A 51 -16.02 -6.55 -2.49
N GLU A 52 -15.45 -7.01 -1.37
CA GLU A 52 -16.13 -7.33 -0.12
C GLU A 52 -15.26 -6.95 1.08
N GLY A 53 -15.86 -6.62 2.22
CA GLY A 53 -15.13 -6.29 3.46
C GLY A 53 -14.59 -4.86 3.53
N MET A 54 -15.28 -3.90 2.90
CA MET A 54 -14.88 -2.49 2.88
C MET A 54 -14.78 -1.88 4.28
N ASP A 55 -15.73 -2.24 5.14
CA ASP A 55 -15.76 -1.81 6.53
C ASP A 55 -14.62 -2.41 7.36
N ILE A 56 -14.03 -3.52 6.92
CA ILE A 56 -12.84 -4.12 7.55
C ILE A 56 -11.59 -3.35 7.13
N VAL A 57 -11.47 -3.00 5.83
CA VAL A 57 -10.37 -2.15 5.33
C VAL A 57 -10.34 -0.82 6.07
N ASP A 58 -11.49 -0.18 6.25
CA ASP A 58 -11.61 1.10 6.96
C ASP A 58 -11.24 1.01 8.45
N LYS A 59 -11.20 -0.19 9.05
CA LYS A 59 -10.87 -0.43 10.46
C LYS A 59 -9.40 -0.78 10.70
N LEU A 60 -8.60 -0.98 9.65
CA LEU A 60 -7.18 -1.23 9.80
C LEU A 60 -6.49 -0.08 10.55
N ASN A 61 -5.52 -0.42 11.40
CA ASN A 61 -4.89 0.53 12.30
C ASN A 61 -4.13 1.64 11.54
N THR A 62 -4.50 2.89 11.82
CA THR A 62 -3.88 4.10 11.23
C THR A 62 -2.97 4.86 12.19
N GLU A 63 -2.74 4.36 13.41
CA GLU A 63 -2.01 5.03 14.50
C GLU A 63 -0.66 5.59 14.08
N TYR A 64 0.11 4.83 13.29
CA TYR A 64 1.49 5.17 12.96
C TYR A 64 1.63 6.15 11.78
N GLY A 65 0.58 6.31 10.96
CA GLY A 65 0.55 7.26 9.84
C GLY A 65 1.64 7.05 8.78
N GLU A 66 2.15 8.17 8.25
CA GLU A 66 3.13 8.20 7.16
C GLU A 66 4.50 7.63 7.56
N GLY A 67 5.18 6.96 6.62
CA GLY A 67 6.50 6.37 6.85
C GLY A 67 7.60 7.40 7.12
N GLN A 68 8.63 6.99 7.87
CA GLN A 68 9.82 7.81 8.12
C GLN A 68 10.58 8.16 6.83
N PRO A 69 11.26 9.33 6.78
CA PRO A 69 11.41 10.31 7.87
C PRO A 69 10.27 11.35 7.96
N GLY A 70 9.28 11.29 7.07
CA GLY A 70 8.20 12.28 6.97
C GLY A 70 7.06 12.09 7.97
N GLY A 71 7.00 10.95 8.65
CA GLY A 71 6.03 10.65 9.69
C GLY A 71 6.55 9.62 10.70
N ASN A 72 5.63 9.10 11.52
CA ASN A 72 5.94 8.18 12.63
C ASN A 72 5.90 6.70 12.23
N GLY A 73 5.53 6.39 10.98
CA GLY A 73 5.34 5.05 10.47
C GLY A 73 6.64 4.33 10.13
N PRO A 74 6.56 3.08 9.63
CA PRO A 74 7.72 2.25 9.34
C PRO A 74 8.72 2.91 8.39
N ASN A 75 10.00 2.75 8.70
CA ASN A 75 11.10 3.13 7.82
C ASN A 75 11.23 2.13 6.67
N GLN A 76 11.09 2.62 5.44
CA GLN A 76 11.06 1.79 4.25
C GLN A 76 12.32 0.92 4.04
N MET A 77 13.50 1.39 4.43
CA MET A 77 14.73 0.60 4.32
C MET A 77 14.74 -0.55 5.32
N ARG A 78 14.28 -0.31 6.55
CA ARG A 78 14.19 -1.34 7.60
C ARG A 78 13.10 -2.37 7.31
N VAL A 79 11.99 -1.95 6.70
CA VAL A 79 10.98 -2.89 6.17
C VAL A 79 11.63 -3.88 5.19
N GLN A 80 12.51 -3.39 4.31
CA GLN A 80 13.17 -4.24 3.31
C GLN A 80 14.27 -5.15 3.90
N SER A 81 15.07 -4.64 4.84
CA SER A 81 16.21 -5.40 5.40
C SER A 81 15.86 -6.29 6.59
N GLU A 82 14.87 -5.91 7.39
CA GLU A 82 14.53 -6.58 8.66
C GLU A 82 13.11 -7.18 8.67
N GLY A 83 12.23 -6.72 7.78
CA GLY A 83 10.89 -7.26 7.59
C GLY A 83 10.06 -7.32 8.88
N ASN A 84 9.38 -8.45 9.08
CA ASN A 84 8.46 -8.63 10.21
C ASN A 84 9.15 -8.58 11.58
N ARG A 85 10.46 -8.84 11.67
CA ARG A 85 11.18 -8.71 12.95
C ARG A 85 11.17 -7.25 13.43
N TYR A 86 11.41 -6.31 12.51
CA TYR A 86 11.35 -4.88 12.77
C TYR A 86 9.92 -4.42 13.04
N LEU A 87 8.98 -4.76 12.14
CA LEU A 87 7.59 -4.31 12.26
C LEU A 87 6.94 -4.75 13.57
N LYS A 88 7.14 -6.01 13.99
CA LYS A 88 6.56 -6.52 15.24
C LYS A 88 7.17 -5.91 16.50
N ALA A 89 8.44 -5.51 16.44
CA ALA A 89 9.14 -4.96 17.60
C ALA A 89 8.80 -3.48 17.82
N GLU A 90 8.69 -2.69 16.75
CA GLU A 90 8.54 -1.24 16.83
C GLU A 90 7.12 -0.74 16.56
N PHE A 91 6.28 -1.57 15.94
CA PHE A 91 4.89 -1.24 15.61
C PHE A 91 3.95 -2.36 16.05
N PRO A 92 3.84 -2.63 17.36
CA PRO A 92 3.14 -3.79 17.90
C PRO A 92 1.64 -3.82 17.57
N ASN A 93 1.05 -2.69 17.23
CA ASN A 93 -0.37 -2.58 16.90
C ASN A 93 -0.65 -2.68 15.38
N LEU A 94 0.35 -2.96 14.53
CA LEU A 94 0.12 -3.14 13.09
C LEU A 94 -0.74 -4.37 12.81
N ASP A 95 -1.66 -4.23 11.85
CA ASP A 95 -2.40 -5.35 11.29
C ASP A 95 -1.53 -6.18 10.34
N TYR A 96 -1.75 -7.49 10.35
CA TYR A 96 -1.01 -8.43 9.51
C TYR A 96 -1.96 -9.36 8.76
N ILE A 97 -1.73 -9.48 7.45
CA ILE A 97 -2.33 -10.56 6.63
C ILE A 97 -1.82 -11.91 7.18
N LYS A 98 -2.73 -12.76 7.64
CA LYS A 98 -2.41 -14.11 8.15
C LYS A 98 -2.37 -15.15 7.05
N SER A 99 -3.21 -14.99 6.03
CA SER A 99 -3.31 -15.89 4.87
C SER A 99 -3.79 -15.10 3.66
N ALA A 100 -3.38 -15.54 2.47
CA ALA A 100 -3.89 -15.09 1.19
C ALA A 100 -4.02 -16.29 0.25
N THR A 101 -5.04 -16.30 -0.59
CA THR A 101 -5.33 -17.43 -1.50
C THR A 101 -5.77 -16.90 -2.84
N ILE A 102 -5.35 -17.58 -3.91
CA ILE A 102 -5.87 -17.37 -5.26
C ILE A 102 -7.02 -18.36 -5.43
N LEU A 103 -8.20 -17.83 -5.71
CA LEU A 103 -9.42 -18.63 -5.94
C LEU A 103 -9.44 -19.23 -7.35
#